data_AF-A0AAD4GFG8-F1
#
_entry.id   AF-A0AAD4GFG8-F1
#
_cell.length_a   1.000
_cell.length_b   1.000
_cell.length_c   1.000
_cell.angle_alpha   90.00
_cell.angle_beta   90.00
_cell.angle_gamma   90.00
#
_symmetry.space_group_name_H-M   'P 1'
#
loop_
_entity.id
_entity.type
_entity.pdbx_description
1 polymer ?
#
loop_
_entity_poly.entity_id
_entity_poly.type
_entity_poly.pdbx_seq_one_letter_code
_entity_poly.pdbx_strand_id
1 'polypeptide(L)'
;MVKTCSFCRGHSDYYYDEAQLKRCAGCQKVYYCSTQCQKADWVYHIFDCKPCRPINTADHLALAVFENLLPEHPQTCDDYGFSRAFTADEKSNLLGLYIGLIKVIKIPPKTIHGWRIRGVLVDEIKATFYKIPESTRGGYFPWFLQNEHIIALAGQPLSEDTVHNHADEMMVRAWRFTGGSEMDSREEIMAAVKRKPREENDCYFLYALLLSEWRPHPNLGLWVDFGFASCRSQEEEWLLCTQYQQLITMCSFKEFCDAYRGRRLLDFFLSKGLQVDDPRGHVRDLLHGPANCKKSVWHLKQTIVQEDSTKEESRMERSVMVDYGFMNCRNDSERRQLKRVYKAFFDIPDVDPLALHEAAIKGNIHGYLSTVVKGLKDPKFKRLMKNPYPLPDL
;
A
#
# COMPACT_ATOMS: atom_id res chain seq x y z
N MET A 1 -6.82 28.51 23.29
CA MET A 1 -6.02 27.30 23.01
C MET A 1 -4.63 27.51 23.56
N VAL A 2 -4.15 26.59 24.40
CA VAL A 2 -2.79 26.65 24.95
C VAL A 2 -1.80 26.37 23.83
N LYS A 3 -0.79 27.22 23.66
CA LYS A 3 0.27 27.01 22.66
C LYS A 3 1.27 26.00 23.22
N THR A 4 1.50 24.91 22.51
CA THR A 4 2.46 23.87 22.89
C THR A 4 3.49 23.66 21.79
N CYS A 5 4.66 23.14 22.15
CA CYS A 5 5.62 22.65 21.15
C CYS A 5 4.98 21.49 20.37
N SER A 6 5.00 21.56 19.03
CA SER A 6 4.45 20.52 18.14
C SER A 6 5.14 19.17 18.34
N PHE A 7 6.44 19.19 18.62
CA PHE A 7 7.28 18.00 18.79
C PHE A 7 7.21 17.40 20.20
N CYS A 8 7.75 18.09 21.21
CA CYS A 8 7.93 17.53 22.56
C CYS A 8 6.68 17.64 23.44
N ARG A 9 5.61 18.27 22.95
CA ARG A 9 4.36 18.57 23.70
C ARG A 9 4.55 19.37 24.99
N GLY A 10 5.77 19.77 25.33
CA GLY A 10 6.08 20.57 26.50
C GLY A 10 5.26 21.85 26.54
N HIS A 11 4.53 22.00 27.64
CA HIS A 11 3.96 23.27 28.08
C HIS A 11 5.08 24.11 28.69
N SER A 12 5.01 25.45 28.56
CA SER A 12 5.78 26.34 29.40
C SER A 12 5.23 26.28 30.83
N ASP A 13 5.46 25.17 31.53
CA ASP A 13 5.09 25.07 32.93
C ASP A 13 6.10 25.86 33.77
N TYR A 14 5.54 26.63 34.72
CA TYR A 14 6.17 27.52 35.69
C TYR A 14 6.41 28.98 35.24
N TYR A 15 5.36 29.79 35.44
CA TYR A 15 5.39 31.16 35.95
C TYR A 15 6.17 32.27 35.22
N TYR A 16 6.87 32.00 34.12
CA TYR A 16 7.40 33.03 33.21
C TYR A 16 7.40 32.55 31.76
N ASP A 17 6.86 33.41 30.89
CA ASP A 17 6.93 33.46 29.43
C ASP A 17 6.14 32.45 28.57
N GLU A 18 4.93 32.89 28.17
CA GLU A 18 4.36 32.61 26.85
C GLU A 18 5.28 33.04 25.66
N ALA A 19 6.45 33.65 25.94
CA ALA A 19 7.25 34.43 24.99
C ALA A 19 8.36 33.68 24.23
N GLN A 20 8.53 32.36 24.35
CA GLN A 20 9.68 31.69 23.72
C GLN A 20 9.36 30.63 22.65
N LEU A 21 8.09 30.30 22.41
CA LEU A 21 7.72 29.40 21.31
C LEU A 21 7.88 30.10 19.95
N LYS A 22 8.77 29.57 19.12
CA LYS A 22 9.03 30.07 17.76
C LYS A 22 8.06 29.43 16.78
N ARG A 23 7.49 30.24 15.89
CA ARG A 23 6.62 29.74 14.81
C ARG A 23 7.46 29.11 13.70
N CYS A 24 6.90 28.10 13.04
CA CYS A 24 7.46 27.63 11.78
C CYS A 24 7.55 28.79 10.78
N ALA A 25 8.75 29.09 10.29
CA ALA A 25 8.99 30.18 9.34
C ALA A 25 8.15 30.07 8.06
N GLY A 26 7.90 28.84 7.58
CA GLY A 26 7.16 28.57 6.34
C GLY A 26 5.64 28.72 6.48
N CYS A 27 5.02 27.93 7.35
CA CYS A 27 3.55 27.90 7.46
C CYS A 27 2.98 28.87 8.51
N GLN A 28 3.78 29.29 9.49
CA GLN A 28 3.35 30.07 10.67
C GLN A 28 2.22 29.42 11.50
N LYS A 29 1.85 28.16 11.25
CA LYS A 29 0.72 27.47 11.92
C LYS A 29 1.11 26.70 13.17
N VAL A 30 2.34 26.20 13.25
CA VAL A 30 2.84 25.39 14.36
C VAL A 30 3.95 26.10 15.14
N TYR A 31 4.15 25.68 16.38
CA TYR A 31 5.03 26.30 17.36
C TYR A 31 6.08 25.30 17.87
N TYR A 32 7.30 25.78 18.15
CA TYR A 32 8.40 24.98 18.66
C TYR A 32 9.15 25.71 19.77
N CYS A 33 9.58 24.99 20.81
CA CYS A 33 10.42 25.58 21.86
C CYS A 33 11.87 25.84 21.40
N SER A 34 12.33 25.15 20.36
CA SER A 34 13.69 25.31 19.85
C SER A 34 13.79 24.93 18.37
N THR A 35 14.88 25.37 17.73
CA THR A 35 15.24 24.94 16.37
C THR A 35 15.53 23.44 16.30
N GLN A 36 15.95 22.82 17.41
CA GLN A 36 16.15 21.38 17.50
C GLN A 36 14.81 20.63 17.44
N CYS A 37 13.80 21.06 18.20
CA CYS A 37 12.45 20.50 18.11
C CYS A 37 11.85 20.69 16.71
N GLN A 38 12.05 21.86 16.09
CA GLN A 38 11.61 22.07 14.72
C GLN A 38 12.30 21.12 13.73
N LYS A 39 13.62 20.91 13.85
CA LYS A 39 14.36 19.98 12.98
C LYS A 39 13.93 18.53 13.18
N ALA A 40 13.66 18.13 14.43
CA ALA A 40 13.20 16.78 14.74
C ALA A 40 11.78 16.51 14.22
N ASP A 41 10.88 17.50 14.32
CA ASP A 41 9.51 17.41 13.78
C ASP A 41 9.46 17.54 12.25
N TRP A 42 10.52 18.10 11.63
CA TRP A 42 10.50 18.46 10.21
C TRP A 42 10.20 17.29 9.29
N VAL A 43 10.61 16.08 9.66
CA VAL A 43 10.34 14.84 8.90
C VAL A 43 8.84 14.62 8.71
N TYR A 44 8.04 14.95 9.72
CA TYR A 44 6.58 14.84 9.68
C TYR A 44 5.94 16.15 9.19
N HIS A 45 6.35 17.28 9.76
CA HIS A 45 5.73 18.58 9.51
C HIS A 45 5.87 19.06 8.06
N ILE A 46 6.91 18.63 7.33
CA ILE A 46 7.14 19.09 5.94
C ILE A 46 5.94 18.87 5.02
N PHE A 47 5.15 17.81 5.23
CA PHE A 47 3.99 17.46 4.41
C PHE A 47 2.78 18.37 4.66
N ASP A 48 2.64 18.89 5.88
CA ASP A 48 1.58 19.85 6.25
C ASP A 48 2.03 21.32 6.16
N CYS A 49 3.32 21.52 5.89
CA CYS A 49 3.92 22.83 5.72
C CYS A 49 3.80 23.32 4.27
N LYS A 50 4.06 24.63 4.07
CA LYS A 50 4.38 25.18 2.75
C LYS A 50 5.89 25.44 2.71
N PRO A 51 6.73 24.41 2.52
CA PRO A 51 8.18 24.58 2.49
C PRO A 51 8.59 25.48 1.32
N CYS A 52 9.70 26.22 1.48
CA CYS A 52 10.27 27.05 0.40
C CYS A 52 10.91 26.22 -0.73
N ARG A 53 10.82 24.89 -0.66
CA ARG A 53 11.27 23.96 -1.70
C ARG A 53 10.18 22.90 -1.92
N PRO A 54 10.11 22.28 -3.11
CA PRO A 54 9.28 21.11 -3.31
C PRO A 54 9.65 19.98 -2.34
N ILE A 55 8.62 19.24 -1.91
CA ILE A 55 8.78 17.94 -1.27
C ILE A 55 9.31 16.99 -2.33
N ASN A 56 10.34 16.22 -2.00
CA ASN A 56 10.95 15.28 -2.93
C ASN A 56 10.97 13.86 -2.35
N THR A 57 11.45 12.91 -3.16
CA THR A 57 11.46 11.49 -2.80
C THR A 57 12.27 11.17 -1.55
N ALA A 58 13.30 11.95 -1.22
CA ALA A 58 14.07 11.76 0.01
C ALA A 58 13.29 12.15 1.26
N ASP A 59 12.34 13.09 1.17
CA ASP A 59 11.50 13.45 2.30
C ASP A 59 10.54 12.30 2.65
N HIS A 60 9.95 11.66 1.64
CA HIS A 60 9.16 10.44 1.82
C HIS A 60 10.00 9.27 2.35
N LEU A 61 11.24 9.11 1.87
CA LEU A 61 12.17 8.10 2.41
C LEU A 61 12.47 8.36 3.90
N ALA A 62 12.69 9.62 4.27
CA ALA A 62 12.94 9.99 5.65
C ALA A 62 11.75 9.66 6.55
N LEU A 63 10.52 9.95 6.11
CA LEU A 63 9.31 9.58 6.85
C LEU A 63 9.28 8.06 7.12
N ALA A 64 9.43 7.25 6.07
CA ALA A 64 9.46 5.79 6.17
C ALA A 64 10.55 5.29 7.14
N VAL A 65 11.75 5.86 7.07
CA VAL A 65 12.86 5.54 7.98
C VAL A 65 12.57 5.90 9.44
N PHE A 66 11.91 7.03 9.70
CA PHE A 66 11.58 7.44 11.06
C PHE A 66 10.45 6.61 11.67
N GLU A 67 9.47 6.22 10.84
CA GLU A 67 8.37 5.31 11.20
C GLU A 67 8.78 3.83 11.23
N ASN A 68 9.97 3.50 10.71
CA ASN A 68 10.46 2.13 10.57
C ASN A 68 9.50 1.27 9.73
N LEU A 69 9.00 1.85 8.65
CA LEU A 69 8.11 1.22 7.67
C LEU A 69 8.76 1.28 6.28
N LEU A 70 8.34 0.40 5.37
CA LEU A 70 8.76 0.48 3.97
C LEU A 70 8.14 1.71 3.30
N PRO A 71 8.86 2.41 2.41
CA PRO A 71 8.30 3.55 1.68
C PRO A 71 7.10 3.13 0.82
N GLU A 72 6.06 3.96 0.80
CA GLU A 72 4.87 3.74 -0.04
C GLU A 72 4.88 4.59 -1.31
N HIS A 73 5.54 5.74 -1.27
CA HIS A 73 5.56 6.68 -2.41
C HIS A 73 6.27 6.04 -3.60
N PRO A 74 5.58 5.79 -4.75
CA PRO A 74 6.13 4.97 -5.83
C PRO A 74 7.48 5.46 -6.37
N GLN A 75 7.61 6.77 -6.62
CA GLN A 75 8.87 7.33 -7.09
C GLN A 75 9.99 7.25 -6.04
N THR A 76 9.66 7.23 -4.75
CA THR A 76 10.66 7.02 -3.69
C THR A 76 11.15 5.58 -3.71
N CYS A 77 10.25 4.62 -3.95
CA CYS A 77 10.65 3.22 -4.09
C CYS A 77 11.58 3.02 -5.29
N ASP A 78 11.30 3.69 -6.41
CA ASP A 78 12.15 3.64 -7.60
C ASP A 78 13.50 4.33 -7.36
N ASP A 79 13.49 5.56 -6.86
CA ASP A 79 14.69 6.41 -6.69
C ASP A 79 15.72 5.83 -5.72
N TYR A 80 15.28 5.01 -4.77
CA TYR A 80 16.11 4.48 -3.70
C TYR A 80 16.21 2.95 -3.71
N GLY A 81 15.77 2.30 -4.78
CA GLY A 81 16.00 0.88 -5.03
C GLY A 81 15.03 -0.09 -4.36
N PHE A 82 14.00 0.39 -3.64
CA PHE A 82 12.99 -0.50 -3.04
C PHE A 82 12.11 -1.22 -4.07
N SER A 83 11.94 -0.65 -5.26
CA SER A 83 11.26 -1.35 -6.37
C SER A 83 12.13 -2.47 -6.96
N ARG A 84 13.45 -2.39 -6.78
CA ARG A 84 14.42 -3.39 -7.25
C ARG A 84 14.72 -4.45 -6.19
N ALA A 85 14.71 -4.08 -4.92
CA ALA A 85 14.76 -5.01 -3.80
C ALA A 85 13.51 -5.90 -3.84
N PHE A 86 13.70 -7.15 -4.19
CA PHE A 86 12.61 -8.03 -4.56
C PHE A 86 12.05 -8.79 -3.37
N THR A 87 12.92 -9.39 -2.57
CA THR A 87 12.49 -10.10 -1.36
C THR A 87 12.26 -9.12 -0.21
N ALA A 88 11.44 -9.49 0.77
CA ALA A 88 11.32 -8.66 1.96
C ALA A 88 12.60 -8.59 2.78
N ASP A 89 13.44 -9.63 2.77
CA ASP A 89 14.78 -9.56 3.38
C ASP A 89 15.63 -8.47 2.71
N GLU A 90 15.63 -8.39 1.37
CA GLU A 90 16.32 -7.30 0.65
C GLU A 90 15.71 -5.93 0.98
N LYS A 91 14.38 -5.81 1.02
CA LYS A 91 13.71 -4.55 1.38
C LYS A 91 14.00 -4.13 2.82
N SER A 92 14.05 -5.09 3.75
CA SER A 92 14.36 -4.89 5.16
C SER A 92 15.82 -4.47 5.35
N ASN A 93 16.77 -5.16 4.68
CA ASN A 93 18.17 -4.76 4.68
C ASN A 93 18.37 -3.36 4.07
N LEU A 94 17.67 -3.05 2.97
CA LEU A 94 17.71 -1.73 2.34
C LEU A 94 17.13 -0.64 3.26
N LEU A 95 16.02 -0.90 3.95
CA LEU A 95 15.46 0.01 4.95
C LEU A 95 16.45 0.21 6.11
N GLY A 96 17.06 -0.87 6.61
CA GLY A 96 18.11 -0.84 7.64
C GLY A 96 19.30 0.03 7.24
N LEU A 97 19.75 -0.07 5.99
CA LEU A 97 20.81 0.78 5.43
C LEU A 97 20.44 2.27 5.50
N TYR A 98 19.23 2.64 5.07
CA TYR A 98 18.77 4.03 5.12
C TYR A 98 18.47 4.52 6.54
N ILE A 99 18.02 3.65 7.45
CA ILE A 99 17.95 3.94 8.89
C ILE A 99 19.33 4.28 9.43
N GLY A 100 20.35 3.47 9.09
CA GLY A 100 21.74 3.74 9.43
C GLY A 100 22.19 5.13 8.96
N LEU A 101 21.93 5.48 7.70
CA LEU A 101 22.33 6.78 7.13
C LEU A 101 21.60 7.97 7.77
N ILE A 102 20.26 7.95 7.77
CA ILE A 102 19.45 9.11 8.14
C ILE A 102 19.30 9.22 9.66
N LYS A 103 19.04 8.11 10.34
CA LYS A 103 18.68 8.12 11.76
C LYS A 103 19.89 7.90 12.68
N VAL A 104 20.85 7.07 12.30
CA VAL A 104 22.04 6.80 13.15
C VAL A 104 23.16 7.79 12.86
N ILE A 105 23.59 7.89 11.60
CA ILE A 105 24.69 8.76 11.16
C ILE A 105 24.24 10.23 10.98
N LYS A 106 22.92 10.46 10.96
CA LYS A 106 22.30 11.80 10.86
C LYS A 106 22.59 12.53 9.54
N ILE A 107 22.73 11.78 8.44
CA ILE A 107 22.81 12.39 7.10
C ILE A 107 21.45 12.99 6.74
N PRO A 108 21.36 14.30 6.43
CA PRO A 108 20.10 14.93 6.09
C PRO A 108 19.50 14.36 4.80
N PRO A 109 18.17 14.18 4.70
CA PRO A 109 17.51 13.69 3.48
C PRO A 109 17.83 14.52 2.24
N LYS A 110 17.97 15.85 2.39
CA LYS A 110 18.41 16.76 1.32
C LYS A 110 19.77 16.37 0.72
N THR A 111 20.70 15.91 1.54
CA THR A 111 22.03 15.47 1.11
C THR A 111 21.92 14.17 0.30
N ILE A 112 21.14 13.20 0.80
CA ILE A 112 20.89 11.92 0.11
C ILE A 112 20.22 12.15 -1.24
N HIS A 113 19.25 13.08 -1.32
CA HIS A 113 18.66 13.52 -2.59
C HIS A 113 19.73 14.06 -3.54
N GLY A 114 20.62 14.93 -3.05
CA GLY A 114 21.73 15.46 -3.84
C GLY A 114 22.69 14.39 -4.36
N TRP A 115 22.99 13.37 -3.56
CA TRP A 115 23.79 12.22 -3.99
C TRP A 115 23.11 11.42 -5.12
N ARG A 116 21.82 11.15 -4.98
CA ARG A 116 21.00 10.48 -6.00
C ARG A 116 21.00 11.26 -7.31
N ILE A 117 20.71 12.56 -7.27
CA ILE A 117 20.65 13.40 -8.48
C ILE A 117 22.00 13.47 -9.21
N ARG A 118 23.11 13.46 -8.46
CA ARG A 118 24.46 13.44 -9.02
C ARG A 118 24.92 12.05 -9.49
N GLY A 119 24.15 10.99 -9.23
CA GLY A 119 24.54 9.61 -9.58
C GLY A 119 25.68 9.04 -8.74
N VAL A 120 25.97 9.62 -7.56
CA VAL A 120 27.07 9.20 -6.67
C VAL A 120 26.57 8.56 -5.37
N LEU A 121 25.30 8.14 -5.34
CA LEU A 121 24.66 7.64 -4.13
C LEU A 121 25.37 6.43 -3.52
N VAL A 122 25.72 5.43 -4.34
CA VAL A 122 26.43 4.23 -3.88
C VAL A 122 27.78 4.57 -3.24
N ASP A 123 28.58 5.38 -3.92
CA ASP A 123 29.92 5.75 -3.47
C ASP A 123 29.88 6.56 -2.17
N GLU A 124 28.95 7.50 -2.05
CA GLU A 124 28.80 8.33 -0.85
C GLU A 124 28.26 7.52 0.34
N ILE A 125 27.39 6.53 0.10
CA ILE A 125 26.96 5.57 1.14
C ILE A 125 28.17 4.79 1.65
N LYS A 126 28.97 4.19 0.76
CA LYS A 126 30.21 3.48 1.12
C LYS A 126 31.16 4.37 1.92
N ALA A 127 31.46 5.56 1.39
CA ALA A 127 32.36 6.52 2.03
C ALA A 127 31.86 6.95 3.42
N THR A 128 30.54 7.00 3.61
CA THR A 128 29.93 7.31 4.91
C THR A 128 30.08 6.15 5.90
N PHE A 129 29.76 4.92 5.49
CA PHE A 129 29.85 3.75 6.36
C PHE A 129 31.30 3.32 6.66
N TYR A 130 32.25 3.54 5.75
CA TYR A 130 33.66 3.23 6.01
C TYR A 130 34.28 4.10 7.11
N LYS A 131 33.69 5.26 7.43
CA LYS A 131 34.16 6.14 8.54
C LYS A 131 33.79 5.63 9.93
N ILE A 132 32.86 4.68 10.02
CA ILE A 132 32.38 4.10 11.28
C ILE A 132 33.12 2.76 11.51
N PRO A 133 33.42 2.35 12.76
CA PRO A 133 34.04 1.05 13.03
C PRO A 133 33.23 -0.12 12.47
N GLU A 134 33.90 -1.16 11.97
CA GLU A 134 33.24 -2.29 11.30
C GLU A 134 32.20 -2.99 12.18
N SER A 135 32.48 -3.14 13.47
CA SER A 135 31.59 -3.76 14.45
C SER A 135 30.27 -3.02 14.67
N THR A 136 30.13 -1.77 14.22
CA THR A 136 28.94 -0.93 14.42
C THR A 136 28.19 -0.61 13.13
N ARG A 137 28.62 -1.16 11.98
CA ARG A 137 27.98 -0.87 10.68
C ARG A 137 26.65 -1.59 10.47
N GLY A 138 26.37 -2.64 11.25
CA GLY A 138 25.18 -3.49 11.09
C GLY A 138 25.28 -4.46 9.91
N GLY A 139 24.49 -5.53 9.92
CA GLY A 139 24.51 -6.59 8.89
C GLY A 139 24.04 -6.14 7.50
N TYR A 140 23.25 -5.07 7.43
CA TYR A 140 22.76 -4.49 6.18
C TYR A 140 23.86 -3.85 5.32
N PHE A 141 24.99 -3.41 5.91
CA PHE A 141 26.06 -2.81 5.13
C PHE A 141 26.88 -3.84 4.34
N PRO A 142 27.32 -4.98 4.93
CA PRO A 142 27.86 -6.10 4.17
C PRO A 142 26.90 -6.62 3.09
N TRP A 143 25.60 -6.73 3.40
CA TRP A 143 24.58 -7.08 2.41
C TRP A 143 24.55 -6.06 1.25
N PHE A 144 24.59 -4.76 1.55
CA PHE A 144 24.60 -3.70 0.54
C PHE A 144 25.80 -3.80 -0.40
N LEU A 145 27.00 -4.13 0.12
CA LEU A 145 28.19 -4.33 -0.72
C LEU A 145 28.05 -5.48 -1.72
N GLN A 146 27.23 -6.49 -1.40
CA GLN A 146 26.92 -7.59 -2.33
C GLN A 146 25.78 -7.22 -3.30
N ASN A 147 24.98 -6.21 -2.97
CA ASN A 147 23.74 -5.86 -3.66
C ASN A 147 23.74 -4.40 -4.16
N GLU A 148 24.91 -3.84 -4.46
CA GLU A 148 25.05 -2.44 -4.89
C GLU A 148 24.23 -2.11 -6.13
N HIS A 149 24.04 -3.10 -7.01
CA HIS A 149 23.24 -3.01 -8.23
C HIS A 149 21.79 -2.58 -7.97
N ILE A 150 21.22 -2.87 -6.78
CA ILE A 150 19.87 -2.45 -6.38
C ILE A 150 19.76 -0.92 -6.34
N ILE A 151 20.79 -0.23 -5.82
CA ILE A 151 20.83 1.23 -5.72
C ILE A 151 21.46 1.86 -6.97
N ALA A 152 22.50 1.26 -7.54
CA ALA A 152 23.19 1.79 -8.72
C ALA A 152 22.26 1.93 -9.93
N LEU A 153 21.27 1.03 -10.06
CA LEU A 153 20.27 1.03 -11.12
C LEU A 153 18.92 1.62 -10.68
N ALA A 154 18.85 2.22 -9.48
CA ALA A 154 17.63 2.84 -8.97
C ALA A 154 17.12 3.95 -9.92
N GLY A 155 15.82 4.01 -10.12
CA GLY A 155 15.16 4.88 -11.09
C GLY A 155 15.28 4.46 -12.57
N GLN A 156 16.04 3.40 -12.87
CA GLN A 156 16.01 2.77 -14.20
C GLN A 156 14.94 1.67 -14.22
N PRO A 157 14.20 1.49 -15.33
CA PRO A 157 13.26 0.37 -15.47
C PRO A 157 13.97 -0.97 -15.23
N LEU A 158 13.30 -1.89 -14.53
CA LEU A 158 13.72 -3.28 -14.54
C LEU A 158 13.64 -3.81 -15.98
N SER A 159 14.61 -4.63 -16.40
CA SER A 159 14.46 -5.36 -17.66
C SER A 159 13.30 -6.34 -17.52
N GLU A 160 12.63 -6.63 -18.64
CA GLU A 160 11.57 -7.65 -18.66
C GLU A 160 12.11 -8.97 -18.09
N ASP A 161 13.33 -9.38 -18.46
CA ASP A 161 13.96 -10.59 -17.95
C ASP A 161 14.08 -10.62 -16.43
N THR A 162 14.50 -9.51 -15.79
CA THR A 162 14.60 -9.46 -14.32
C THR A 162 13.23 -9.56 -13.66
N VAL A 163 12.20 -8.90 -14.21
CA VAL A 163 10.83 -8.99 -13.68
C VAL A 163 10.29 -10.42 -13.80
N HIS A 164 10.51 -11.06 -14.95
CA HIS A 164 10.09 -12.45 -15.17
C HIS A 164 10.84 -13.41 -14.24
N ASN A 165 12.17 -13.27 -14.10
CA ASN A 165 12.98 -14.10 -13.20
C ASN A 165 12.51 -14.00 -11.75
N HIS A 166 12.24 -12.78 -11.28
CA HIS A 166 11.69 -12.53 -9.96
C HIS A 166 10.33 -13.21 -9.77
N ALA A 167 9.39 -13.01 -10.70
CA ALA A 167 8.09 -13.66 -10.66
C ALA A 167 8.24 -15.19 -10.63
N ASP A 168 9.10 -15.75 -11.47
CA ASP A 168 9.38 -17.18 -11.54
C ASP A 168 9.92 -17.72 -10.21
N GLU A 169 10.80 -16.98 -9.52
CA GLU A 169 11.34 -17.40 -8.23
C GLU A 169 10.29 -17.46 -7.12
N MET A 170 9.33 -16.52 -7.09
CA MET A 170 8.18 -16.59 -6.17
C MET A 170 7.37 -17.86 -6.42
N MET A 171 7.13 -18.15 -7.69
CA MET A 171 6.34 -19.29 -8.11
C MET A 171 7.06 -20.60 -7.80
N VAL A 172 8.38 -20.68 -7.98
CA VAL A 172 9.19 -21.86 -7.57
C VAL A 172 9.17 -22.06 -6.06
N ARG A 173 9.23 -20.99 -5.26
CA ARG A 173 9.14 -21.10 -3.79
C ARG A 173 7.79 -21.68 -3.35
N ALA A 174 6.70 -21.20 -3.95
CA ALA A 174 5.37 -21.76 -3.71
C ALA A 174 5.27 -23.22 -4.17
N TRP A 175 5.91 -23.60 -5.28
CA TRP A 175 5.90 -24.97 -5.79
C TRP A 175 6.43 -25.94 -4.74
N ARG A 176 7.63 -25.64 -4.22
CA ARG A 176 8.31 -26.44 -3.20
C ARG A 176 7.49 -26.50 -1.92
N PHE A 177 6.95 -25.37 -1.47
CA PHE A 177 6.15 -25.31 -0.25
C PHE A 177 4.85 -26.11 -0.35
N THR A 178 4.24 -26.16 -1.54
CA THR A 178 2.96 -26.85 -1.77
C THR A 178 3.13 -28.34 -2.11
N GLY A 179 4.34 -28.88 -2.02
CA GLY A 179 4.66 -30.30 -2.22
C GLY A 179 5.15 -30.68 -3.62
N GLY A 180 5.48 -29.70 -4.45
CA GLY A 180 6.15 -29.89 -5.73
C GLY A 180 7.60 -30.36 -5.57
N SER A 181 8.13 -31.03 -6.61
CA SER A 181 9.47 -31.62 -6.58
C SER A 181 10.56 -30.54 -6.71
N GLU A 182 11.66 -30.68 -5.97
CA GLU A 182 12.83 -29.80 -6.08
C GLU A 182 13.59 -29.95 -7.41
N MET A 183 13.37 -31.08 -8.09
CA MET A 183 14.03 -31.42 -9.35
C MET A 183 13.31 -30.84 -10.59
N ASP A 184 12.09 -30.33 -10.41
CA ASP A 184 11.31 -29.78 -11.52
C ASP A 184 11.96 -28.47 -12.00
N SER A 185 12.08 -28.32 -13.33
CA SER A 185 12.63 -27.11 -13.93
C SER A 185 11.66 -25.93 -13.77
N ARG A 186 12.17 -24.69 -13.92
CA ARG A 186 11.32 -23.48 -13.86
C ARG A 186 10.19 -23.56 -14.91
N GLU A 187 10.52 -23.99 -16.11
CA GLU A 187 9.59 -24.11 -17.23
C GLU A 187 8.51 -25.17 -16.96
N GLU A 188 8.88 -26.30 -16.37
CA GLU A 188 7.96 -27.37 -15.98
C GLU A 188 6.97 -26.87 -14.90
N ILE A 189 7.48 -26.14 -13.90
CA ILE A 189 6.68 -25.53 -12.84
C ILE A 189 5.66 -24.54 -13.44
N MET A 190 6.10 -23.59 -14.28
CA MET A 190 5.18 -22.61 -14.88
C MET A 190 4.12 -23.29 -15.76
N ALA A 191 4.51 -24.32 -16.52
CA ALA A 191 3.59 -25.08 -17.34
C ALA A 191 2.56 -25.85 -16.49
N ALA A 192 2.98 -26.43 -15.37
CA ALA A 192 2.11 -27.13 -14.43
C ALA A 192 1.12 -26.18 -13.76
N VAL A 193 1.59 -25.03 -13.28
CA VAL A 193 0.76 -23.99 -12.67
C VAL A 193 -0.28 -23.47 -13.67
N LYS A 194 0.13 -23.13 -14.90
CA LYS A 194 -0.77 -22.62 -15.94
C LYS A 194 -1.91 -23.57 -16.30
N ARG A 195 -1.73 -24.89 -16.11
CA ARG A 195 -2.77 -25.90 -16.37
C ARG A 195 -3.79 -26.04 -15.24
N LYS A 196 -3.53 -25.48 -14.05
CA LYS A 196 -4.46 -25.55 -12.91
C LYS A 196 -5.76 -24.77 -13.19
N PRO A 197 -6.89 -25.19 -12.59
CA PRO A 197 -8.10 -24.38 -12.58
C PRO A 197 -7.84 -22.96 -12.08
N ARG A 198 -8.67 -22.00 -12.49
CA ARG A 198 -8.48 -20.58 -12.15
C ARG A 198 -8.37 -20.36 -10.65
N GLU A 199 -9.24 -20.98 -9.87
CA GLU A 199 -9.29 -20.81 -8.41
C GLU A 199 -8.04 -21.38 -7.72
N GLU A 200 -7.53 -22.51 -8.20
CA GLU A 200 -6.28 -23.07 -7.67
C GLU A 200 -5.07 -22.22 -8.06
N ASN A 201 -5.09 -21.63 -9.26
CA ASN A 201 -4.09 -20.67 -9.69
C ASN A 201 -4.11 -19.41 -8.81
N ASP A 202 -5.29 -18.89 -8.46
CA ASP A 202 -5.43 -17.74 -7.56
C ASP A 202 -4.86 -18.07 -6.17
N CYS A 203 -5.19 -19.25 -5.60
CA CYS A 203 -4.60 -19.72 -4.34
C CYS A 203 -3.08 -19.87 -4.43
N TYR A 204 -2.59 -20.47 -5.51
CA TYR A 204 -1.16 -20.68 -5.70
C TYR A 204 -0.41 -19.34 -5.80
N PHE A 205 -0.96 -18.38 -6.54
CA PHE A 205 -0.35 -17.07 -6.68
C PHE A 205 -0.36 -16.30 -5.36
N LEU A 206 -1.41 -16.43 -4.54
CA LEU A 206 -1.39 -15.93 -3.17
C LEU A 206 -0.24 -16.55 -2.36
N TYR A 207 -0.06 -17.88 -2.38
CA TYR A 207 1.05 -18.54 -1.68
C TYR A 207 2.42 -17.98 -2.12
N ALA A 208 2.61 -17.76 -3.43
CA ALA A 208 3.83 -17.18 -3.97
C ALA A 208 4.10 -15.75 -3.43
N LEU A 209 3.07 -14.93 -3.32
CA LEU A 209 3.16 -13.61 -2.68
C LEU A 209 3.52 -13.74 -1.18
N LEU A 210 2.74 -14.51 -0.41
CA LEU A 210 2.87 -14.61 1.04
C LEU A 210 4.24 -15.17 1.48
N LEU A 211 4.73 -16.21 0.80
CA LEU A 211 6.04 -16.83 1.05
C LEU A 211 7.22 -15.96 0.60
N SER A 212 6.93 -14.90 -0.15
CA SER A 212 7.90 -13.87 -0.48
C SER A 212 7.78 -12.64 0.40
N GLU A 213 6.86 -12.66 1.37
CA GLU A 213 6.49 -11.54 2.23
C GLU A 213 5.93 -10.34 1.43
N TRP A 214 5.22 -10.65 0.34
CA TRP A 214 4.43 -9.70 -0.42
C TRP A 214 2.94 -9.85 -0.06
N ARG A 215 2.25 -8.73 -0.02
CA ARG A 215 0.78 -8.68 0.03
C ARG A 215 0.21 -8.50 -1.38
N PRO A 216 -1.01 -8.99 -1.66
CA PRO A 216 -1.72 -8.62 -2.87
C PRO A 216 -1.83 -7.10 -2.99
N HIS A 217 -1.36 -6.55 -4.11
CA HIS A 217 -1.50 -5.13 -4.41
C HIS A 217 -2.85 -4.86 -5.10
N PRO A 218 -3.47 -3.67 -4.96
CA PRO A 218 -4.75 -3.35 -5.60
C PRO A 218 -4.82 -3.57 -7.12
N ASN A 219 -3.69 -3.63 -7.84
CA ASN A 219 -3.63 -3.97 -9.27
C ASN A 219 -3.88 -5.46 -9.58
N LEU A 220 -3.88 -6.33 -8.56
CA LEU A 220 -4.15 -7.77 -8.69
C LEU A 220 -5.58 -8.08 -8.26
N GLY A 221 -6.31 -8.90 -9.03
CA GLY A 221 -7.64 -9.40 -8.63
C GLY A 221 -7.65 -10.09 -7.26
N LEU A 222 -6.53 -10.71 -6.90
CA LEU A 222 -6.25 -11.30 -5.58
C LEU A 222 -6.56 -10.38 -4.40
N TRP A 223 -6.39 -9.06 -4.56
CA TRP A 223 -6.65 -8.08 -3.50
C TRP A 223 -8.13 -8.09 -3.08
N VAL A 224 -9.05 -8.22 -4.04
CA VAL A 224 -10.48 -8.40 -3.74
C VAL A 224 -10.76 -9.86 -3.38
N ASP A 225 -10.18 -10.81 -4.13
CA ASP A 225 -10.51 -12.23 -4.00
C ASP A 225 -10.18 -12.82 -2.63
N PHE A 226 -9.11 -12.33 -1.99
CA PHE A 226 -8.66 -12.75 -0.66
C PHE A 226 -8.93 -11.74 0.45
N GLY A 227 -9.80 -10.76 0.20
CA GLY A 227 -10.35 -9.91 1.26
C GLY A 227 -9.50 -8.69 1.63
N PHE A 228 -8.34 -8.46 1.03
CA PHE A 228 -7.51 -7.28 1.34
C PHE A 228 -8.24 -5.96 1.02
N ALA A 229 -9.16 -5.98 0.05
CA ALA A 229 -10.01 -4.82 -0.27
C ALA A 229 -10.90 -4.36 0.90
N SER A 230 -11.17 -5.18 1.91
CA SER A 230 -11.93 -4.74 3.10
C SER A 230 -11.09 -3.94 4.10
N CYS A 231 -9.76 -4.05 4.05
CA CYS A 231 -8.88 -3.33 4.96
C CYS A 231 -8.97 -1.80 4.73
N ARG A 232 -8.95 -1.05 5.83
CA ARG A 232 -9.06 0.42 5.85
C ARG A 232 -7.72 1.11 5.75
N SER A 233 -6.64 0.41 6.11
CA SER A 233 -5.29 0.94 6.11
C SER A 233 -4.28 -0.15 5.75
N GLN A 234 -3.04 0.26 5.51
CA GLN A 234 -1.96 -0.69 5.23
C GLN A 234 -1.67 -1.59 6.43
N GLU A 235 -1.79 -1.06 7.65
CA GLU A 235 -1.60 -1.82 8.88
C GLU A 235 -2.60 -2.98 8.95
N GLU A 236 -3.86 -2.75 8.60
CA GLU A 236 -4.87 -3.81 8.54
C GLU A 236 -4.57 -4.84 7.44
N GLU A 237 -4.10 -4.39 6.26
CA GLU A 237 -3.69 -5.30 5.19
C GLU A 237 -2.49 -6.18 5.63
N TRP A 238 -1.53 -5.60 6.35
CA TRP A 238 -0.40 -6.33 6.91
C TRP A 238 -0.81 -7.32 7.98
N LEU A 239 -1.71 -6.94 8.88
CA LEU A 239 -2.27 -7.86 9.88
C LEU A 239 -2.97 -9.03 9.21
N LEU A 240 -3.81 -8.77 8.20
CA LEU A 240 -4.47 -9.83 7.42
C LEU A 240 -3.44 -10.71 6.68
N CYS A 241 -2.39 -10.11 6.10
CA CYS A 241 -1.28 -10.83 5.49
C CYS A 241 -0.59 -11.78 6.48
N THR A 242 -0.31 -11.31 7.70
CA THR A 242 0.25 -12.12 8.78
C THR A 242 -0.67 -13.28 9.16
N GLN A 243 -1.98 -13.06 9.23
CA GLN A 243 -2.93 -14.16 9.49
C GLN A 243 -2.86 -15.19 8.37
N TYR A 244 -2.85 -14.76 7.10
CA TYR A 244 -2.72 -15.68 5.97
C TYR A 244 -1.40 -16.46 6.01
N GLN A 245 -0.28 -15.81 6.31
CA GLN A 245 1.03 -16.45 6.45
C GLN A 245 1.03 -17.52 7.55
N GLN A 246 0.36 -17.27 8.67
CA GLN A 246 0.16 -18.29 9.71
C GLN A 246 -0.73 -19.43 9.18
N LEU A 247 -1.86 -19.10 8.56
CA LEU A 247 -2.81 -20.09 8.03
C LEU A 247 -2.15 -21.08 7.08
N ILE A 248 -1.33 -20.61 6.13
CA ILE A 248 -0.69 -21.50 5.13
C ILE A 248 0.33 -22.47 5.75
N THR A 249 0.82 -22.20 6.96
CA THR A 249 1.69 -23.13 7.71
C THR A 249 0.91 -24.16 8.55
N MET A 250 -0.40 -23.96 8.71
CA MET A 250 -1.28 -24.79 9.53
C MET A 250 -2.24 -25.67 8.71
N CYS A 251 -2.09 -25.68 7.39
CA CYS A 251 -2.92 -26.47 6.48
C CYS A 251 -2.16 -26.91 5.23
N SER A 252 -2.69 -27.94 4.56
CA SER A 252 -2.25 -28.31 3.22
C SER A 252 -2.79 -27.35 2.17
N PHE A 253 -2.09 -27.24 1.04
CA PHE A 253 -2.53 -26.43 -0.10
C PHE A 253 -3.94 -26.83 -0.59
N LYS A 254 -4.25 -28.13 -0.55
CA LYS A 254 -5.56 -28.65 -0.94
C LYS A 254 -6.68 -28.17 -0.01
N GLU A 255 -6.49 -28.27 1.30
CA GLU A 255 -7.47 -27.77 2.29
C GLU A 255 -7.72 -26.27 2.11
N PHE A 256 -6.67 -25.49 1.86
CA PHE A 256 -6.78 -24.06 1.58
C PHE A 256 -7.61 -23.80 0.32
N CYS A 257 -7.30 -24.49 -0.79
CA CYS A 257 -8.04 -24.37 -2.04
C CYS A 257 -9.52 -24.76 -1.88
N ASP A 258 -9.80 -25.81 -1.10
CA ASP A 258 -11.16 -26.26 -0.83
C ASP A 258 -11.94 -25.25 0.03
N ALA A 259 -11.28 -24.61 1.01
CA ALA A 259 -11.86 -23.52 1.78
C ALA A 259 -12.13 -22.27 0.93
N TYR A 260 -11.20 -21.90 0.05
CA TYR A 260 -11.37 -20.79 -0.90
C TYR A 260 -12.53 -21.04 -1.87
N ARG A 261 -12.53 -22.20 -2.55
CA ARG A 261 -13.60 -22.59 -3.47
C ARG A 261 -14.96 -22.66 -2.78
N GLY A 262 -14.97 -23.09 -1.53
CA GLY A 262 -16.17 -23.14 -0.69
C GLY A 262 -16.62 -21.79 -0.14
N ARG A 263 -15.88 -20.69 -0.33
CA ARG A 263 -16.11 -19.39 0.32
C ARG A 263 -16.21 -19.53 1.85
N ARG A 264 -15.29 -20.28 2.44
CA ARG A 264 -15.19 -20.56 3.88
C ARG A 264 -13.83 -20.17 4.45
N LEU A 265 -13.09 -19.26 3.80
CA LEU A 265 -11.76 -18.88 4.29
C LEU A 265 -11.85 -18.25 5.68
N LEU A 266 -12.83 -17.39 5.94
CA LEU A 266 -13.02 -16.79 7.26
C LEU A 266 -13.28 -17.87 8.34
N ASP A 267 -14.17 -18.82 8.07
CA ASP A 267 -14.43 -19.94 8.99
C ASP A 267 -13.17 -20.80 9.17
N PHE A 268 -12.37 -20.95 8.11
CA PHE A 268 -11.14 -21.72 8.13
C PHE A 268 -10.07 -21.05 9.00
N PHE A 269 -9.91 -19.72 8.95
CA PHE A 269 -9.09 -18.97 9.89
C PHE A 269 -9.50 -19.26 11.35
N LEU A 270 -10.79 -19.11 11.64
CA LEU A 270 -11.33 -19.33 12.98
C LEU A 270 -11.11 -20.78 13.45
N SER A 271 -11.26 -21.76 12.55
CA SER A 271 -11.02 -23.18 12.85
C SER A 271 -9.57 -23.49 13.23
N LYS A 272 -8.62 -22.66 12.81
CA LYS A 272 -7.19 -22.75 13.14
C LYS A 272 -6.80 -21.85 14.32
N GLY A 273 -7.76 -21.20 14.98
CA GLY A 273 -7.53 -20.31 16.11
C GLY A 273 -7.01 -18.92 15.73
N LEU A 274 -7.04 -18.58 14.44
CA LEU A 274 -6.56 -17.30 13.92
C LEU A 274 -7.67 -16.26 14.02
N GLN A 275 -7.30 -15.05 14.44
CA GLN A 275 -8.23 -13.95 14.67
C GLN A 275 -8.17 -12.98 13.50
N VAL A 276 -9.32 -12.75 12.87
CA VAL A 276 -9.48 -11.75 11.83
C VAL A 276 -10.43 -10.69 12.35
N ASP A 277 -9.91 -9.48 12.59
CA ASP A 277 -10.71 -8.35 13.06
C ASP A 277 -11.67 -7.91 11.94
N ASP A 278 -12.96 -7.97 12.22
CA ASP A 278 -14.01 -7.64 11.24
C ASP A 278 -15.25 -7.03 11.92
N PRO A 279 -15.11 -5.88 12.59
CA PRO A 279 -16.19 -5.29 13.38
C PRO A 279 -17.39 -4.85 12.52
N ARG A 280 -17.19 -4.68 11.20
CA ARG A 280 -18.22 -4.25 10.25
C ARG A 280 -18.68 -5.35 9.29
N GLY A 281 -18.15 -6.56 9.40
CA GLY A 281 -18.53 -7.66 8.51
C GLY A 281 -18.00 -7.50 7.07
N HIS A 282 -17.02 -6.63 6.83
CA HIS A 282 -16.44 -6.38 5.51
C HIS A 282 -15.59 -7.54 5.03
N VAL A 283 -14.77 -8.12 5.91
CA VAL A 283 -13.96 -9.30 5.58
C VAL A 283 -14.89 -10.49 5.33
N ARG A 284 -15.91 -10.66 6.18
CA ARG A 284 -16.95 -11.67 6.03
C ARG A 284 -17.69 -11.54 4.70
N ASP A 285 -18.01 -10.34 4.25
CA ASP A 285 -18.67 -10.13 2.96
C ASP A 285 -17.83 -10.65 1.77
N LEU A 286 -16.51 -10.46 1.82
CA LEU A 286 -15.60 -10.91 0.77
C LEU A 286 -15.27 -12.40 0.85
N LEU A 287 -15.01 -12.91 2.05
CA LEU A 287 -14.46 -14.25 2.28
C LEU A 287 -15.49 -15.33 2.62
N HIS A 288 -16.70 -14.93 2.95
CA HIS A 288 -17.80 -15.83 3.30
C HIS A 288 -19.03 -15.59 2.39
N GLY A 289 -19.87 -16.60 2.21
CA GLY A 289 -21.15 -16.49 1.50
C GLY A 289 -21.21 -17.23 0.15
N PRO A 290 -22.38 -17.19 -0.53
CA PRO A 290 -22.60 -17.97 -1.74
C PRO A 290 -21.62 -17.59 -2.87
N ALA A 291 -21.19 -18.60 -3.63
CA ALA A 291 -20.33 -18.40 -4.80
C ALA A 291 -21.00 -17.42 -5.78
N ASN A 292 -20.22 -16.45 -6.28
CA ASN A 292 -20.63 -15.38 -7.23
C ASN A 292 -21.34 -14.14 -6.67
N CYS A 293 -21.33 -13.88 -5.36
CA CYS A 293 -21.94 -12.68 -4.78
C CYS A 293 -20.95 -11.66 -4.19
N LYS A 294 -19.77 -11.45 -4.80
CA LYS A 294 -18.91 -10.32 -4.40
C LYS A 294 -19.61 -9.02 -4.79
N LYS A 295 -19.87 -8.16 -3.79
CA LYS A 295 -20.51 -6.87 -4.03
C LYS A 295 -19.60 -6.01 -4.91
N SER A 296 -20.17 -5.38 -5.93
CA SER A 296 -19.45 -4.60 -6.93
C SER A 296 -18.69 -3.40 -6.36
N VAL A 297 -19.01 -2.99 -5.12
CA VAL A 297 -18.31 -1.88 -4.44
C VAL A 297 -16.84 -2.19 -4.16
N TRP A 298 -16.48 -3.46 -3.96
CA TRP A 298 -15.08 -3.84 -3.74
C TRP A 298 -14.24 -3.69 -5.01
N HIS A 299 -14.83 -4.02 -6.17
CA HIS A 299 -14.23 -3.80 -7.48
C HIS A 299 -14.21 -2.30 -7.84
N LEU A 300 -15.20 -1.51 -7.40
CA LEU A 300 -15.13 -0.06 -7.46
C LEU A 300 -13.95 0.45 -6.64
N LYS A 301 -13.80 0.03 -5.37
CA LYS A 301 -12.68 0.43 -4.51
C LYS A 301 -11.35 0.12 -5.19
N GLN A 302 -11.20 -1.09 -5.72
CA GLN A 302 -10.01 -1.50 -6.47
C GLN A 302 -9.72 -0.56 -7.65
N THR A 303 -10.72 -0.25 -8.46
CA THR A 303 -10.59 0.65 -9.62
C THR A 303 -10.21 2.08 -9.24
N ILE A 304 -10.58 2.53 -8.03
CA ILE A 304 -10.30 3.88 -7.53
C ILE A 304 -8.93 3.96 -6.86
N VAL A 305 -8.49 2.88 -6.20
CA VAL A 305 -7.20 2.81 -5.52
C VAL A 305 -6.06 2.54 -6.51
N GLN A 306 -6.32 1.82 -7.61
CA GLN A 306 -5.37 1.72 -8.72
C GLN A 306 -5.05 3.12 -9.25
N GLU A 307 -3.80 3.55 -9.09
CA GLU A 307 -3.33 4.84 -9.61
C GLU A 307 -3.54 4.91 -11.13
N ASP A 308 -3.80 6.10 -11.67
CA ASP A 308 -3.99 6.38 -13.10
C ASP A 308 -2.66 6.11 -13.87
N SER A 309 -2.27 4.85 -13.99
CA SER A 309 -1.28 4.41 -14.96
C SER A 309 -1.92 4.56 -16.34
N THR A 310 -1.19 5.21 -17.25
CA THR A 310 -1.70 5.81 -18.49
C THR A 310 -2.21 4.81 -19.55
N LYS A 311 -2.38 3.53 -19.20
CA LYS A 311 -2.75 2.45 -20.14
C LYS A 311 -4.02 1.67 -19.80
N GLU A 312 -4.70 1.92 -18.68
CA GLU A 312 -5.76 1.01 -18.18
C GLU A 312 -7.19 1.57 -18.18
N GLU A 313 -7.57 2.32 -19.23
CA GLU A 313 -8.99 2.65 -19.46
C GLU A 313 -9.85 1.43 -19.87
N SER A 314 -9.22 0.30 -20.22
CA SER A 314 -9.88 -0.88 -20.81
C SER A 314 -10.28 -2.00 -19.83
N ARG A 315 -10.07 -1.84 -18.51
CA ARG A 315 -10.20 -2.95 -17.53
C ARG A 315 -11.29 -2.80 -16.46
N MET A 316 -12.09 -1.73 -16.49
CA MET A 316 -13.16 -1.56 -15.49
C MET A 316 -14.21 -2.67 -15.62
N GLU A 317 -14.54 -3.33 -14.51
CA GLU A 317 -15.56 -4.38 -14.52
C GLU A 317 -16.93 -3.83 -14.94
N ARG A 318 -17.71 -4.66 -15.66
CA ARG A 318 -19.03 -4.24 -16.15
C ARG A 318 -19.98 -3.86 -15.01
N SER A 319 -19.93 -4.60 -13.89
CA SER A 319 -20.70 -4.28 -12.68
C SER A 319 -20.37 -2.87 -12.20
N VAL A 320 -19.08 -2.53 -12.10
CA VAL A 320 -18.62 -1.20 -11.71
C VAL A 320 -19.08 -0.14 -12.71
N MET A 321 -18.95 -0.44 -14.00
CA MET A 321 -19.34 0.47 -15.07
C MET A 321 -20.81 0.87 -14.99
N VAL A 322 -21.69 -0.10 -14.67
CA VAL A 322 -23.13 0.11 -14.66
C VAL A 322 -23.61 0.61 -13.29
N ASP A 323 -23.30 -0.10 -12.21
CA ASP A 323 -23.82 0.19 -10.86
C ASP A 323 -23.44 1.60 -10.42
N TYR A 324 -22.21 2.04 -10.73
CA TYR A 324 -21.64 3.30 -10.26
C TYR A 324 -21.62 4.41 -11.33
N GLY A 325 -22.29 4.20 -12.46
CA GLY A 325 -22.62 5.28 -13.37
C GLY A 325 -21.53 5.68 -14.37
N PHE A 326 -20.46 4.90 -14.52
CA PHE A 326 -19.43 5.18 -15.52
C PHE A 326 -19.91 4.95 -16.96
N MET A 327 -20.92 4.10 -17.16
CA MET A 327 -21.64 3.95 -18.44
C MET A 327 -22.40 5.21 -18.86
N ASN A 328 -22.73 6.08 -17.89
CA ASN A 328 -23.45 7.33 -18.16
C ASN A 328 -22.50 8.50 -18.52
N CYS A 329 -21.18 8.31 -18.39
CA CYS A 329 -20.18 9.31 -18.75
C CYS A 329 -20.09 9.48 -20.27
N ARG A 330 -20.09 10.72 -20.75
CA ARG A 330 -20.00 11.05 -22.18
C ARG A 330 -18.57 11.26 -22.68
N ASN A 331 -17.64 11.51 -21.78
CA ASN A 331 -16.24 11.82 -22.08
C ASN A 331 -15.34 11.52 -20.87
N ASP A 332 -14.03 11.57 -21.09
CA ASP A 332 -13.03 11.25 -20.07
C ASP A 332 -12.94 12.28 -18.95
N SER A 333 -13.41 13.51 -19.19
CA SER A 333 -13.52 14.54 -18.15
C SER A 333 -14.57 14.14 -17.11
N GLU A 334 -15.76 13.70 -17.55
CA GLU A 334 -16.80 13.18 -16.66
C GLU A 334 -16.33 11.93 -15.93
N ARG A 335 -15.65 11.00 -16.61
CA ARG A 335 -15.08 9.79 -16.02
C ARG A 335 -14.07 10.12 -14.92
N ARG A 336 -13.11 11.01 -15.17
CA ARG A 336 -12.11 11.46 -14.18
C ARG A 336 -12.76 12.20 -13.01
N GLN A 337 -13.77 13.03 -13.27
CA GLN A 337 -14.51 13.71 -12.21
C GLN A 337 -15.29 12.73 -11.33
N LEU A 338 -15.91 11.71 -11.92
CA LEU A 338 -16.61 10.66 -11.20
C LEU A 338 -15.65 9.79 -10.37
N LYS A 339 -14.49 9.41 -10.94
CA LYS A 339 -13.39 8.78 -10.18
C LYS A 339 -12.99 9.61 -8.96
N ARG A 340 -12.82 10.93 -9.12
CA ARG A 340 -12.49 11.84 -7.99
C ARG A 340 -13.55 11.86 -6.90
N VAL A 341 -14.83 11.75 -7.24
CA VAL A 341 -15.90 11.69 -6.23
C VAL A 341 -15.83 10.38 -5.43
N TYR A 342 -15.67 9.24 -6.11
CA TYR A 342 -15.53 7.96 -5.40
C TYR A 342 -14.21 7.87 -4.64
N LYS A 343 -13.13 8.47 -5.13
CA LYS A 343 -11.88 8.61 -4.39
C LYS A 343 -12.10 9.41 -3.11
N ALA A 344 -12.74 10.56 -3.20
CA ALA A 344 -13.08 11.37 -2.03
C ALA A 344 -14.01 10.63 -1.05
N PHE A 345 -14.81 9.67 -1.50
CA PHE A 345 -15.57 8.79 -0.62
C PHE A 345 -14.69 7.78 0.11
N PHE A 346 -13.82 7.05 -0.59
CA PHE A 346 -12.92 6.05 0.02
C PHE A 346 -11.80 6.65 0.88
N ASP A 347 -11.43 7.91 0.63
CA ASP A 347 -10.47 8.65 1.46
C ASP A 347 -11.09 9.12 2.81
N ILE A 348 -12.40 8.94 3.04
CA ILE A 348 -13.05 9.27 4.32
C ILE A 348 -12.71 8.20 5.37
N PRO A 349 -12.18 8.59 6.55
CA PRO A 349 -11.92 7.65 7.63
C PRO A 349 -13.19 6.89 8.03
N ASP A 350 -13.07 5.57 8.17
CA ASP A 350 -14.15 4.69 8.62
C ASP A 350 -15.44 4.77 7.78
N VAL A 351 -15.33 5.13 6.50
CA VAL A 351 -16.45 5.06 5.56
C VAL A 351 -16.91 3.61 5.39
N ASP A 352 -18.19 3.41 5.10
CA ASP A 352 -18.75 2.07 4.86
C ASP A 352 -18.99 1.83 3.35
N PRO A 353 -18.15 1.03 2.67
CA PRO A 353 -18.38 0.65 1.28
C PRO A 353 -19.69 -0.09 1.08
N LEU A 354 -20.14 -0.88 2.05
CA LEU A 354 -21.38 -1.64 1.92
C LEU A 354 -22.60 -0.71 1.85
N ALA A 355 -22.64 0.36 2.64
CA ALA A 355 -23.67 1.39 2.53
C ALA A 355 -23.72 2.05 1.13
N LEU A 356 -22.58 2.24 0.46
CA LEU A 356 -22.56 2.73 -0.92
C LEU A 356 -23.12 1.69 -1.89
N HIS A 357 -22.83 0.40 -1.69
CA HIS A 357 -23.43 -0.67 -2.48
C HIS A 357 -24.96 -0.72 -2.33
N GLU A 358 -25.46 -0.60 -1.10
CA GLU A 358 -26.91 -0.53 -0.84
C GLU A 358 -27.56 0.70 -1.49
N ALA A 359 -26.88 1.85 -1.46
CA ALA A 359 -27.33 3.04 -2.18
C ALA A 359 -27.36 2.81 -3.70
N ALA A 360 -26.44 2.03 -4.25
CA ALA A 360 -26.44 1.64 -5.66
C ALA A 360 -27.61 0.74 -6.01
N ILE A 361 -27.87 -0.30 -5.21
CA ILE A 361 -29.02 -1.19 -5.36
C ILE A 361 -30.33 -0.39 -5.35
N LYS A 362 -30.47 0.56 -4.43
CA LYS A 362 -31.67 1.43 -4.31
C LYS A 362 -31.75 2.55 -5.34
N GLY A 363 -30.76 2.68 -6.23
CA GLY A 363 -30.70 3.76 -7.23
C GLY A 363 -30.52 5.17 -6.63
N ASN A 364 -30.00 5.27 -5.40
CA ASN A 364 -29.87 6.51 -4.63
C ASN A 364 -28.40 6.89 -4.31
N ILE A 365 -27.46 6.53 -5.19
CA ILE A 365 -26.02 6.84 -5.00
C ILE A 365 -25.80 8.33 -4.78
N HIS A 366 -26.37 9.18 -5.62
CA HIS A 366 -26.20 10.63 -5.50
C HIS A 366 -26.72 11.15 -4.15
N GLY A 367 -27.90 10.70 -3.71
CA GLY A 367 -28.48 11.12 -2.43
C GLY A 367 -27.58 10.73 -1.26
N TYR A 368 -27.09 9.49 -1.25
CA TYR A 368 -26.16 9.02 -0.23
C TYR A 368 -24.82 9.76 -0.26
N LEU A 369 -24.18 9.90 -1.44
CA LEU A 369 -22.90 10.59 -1.54
C LEU A 369 -23.01 12.08 -1.20
N SER A 370 -24.14 12.74 -1.47
CA SER A 370 -24.35 14.13 -1.06
C SER A 370 -24.37 14.33 0.46
N THR A 371 -24.67 13.30 1.26
CA THR A 371 -24.62 13.41 2.74
C THR A 371 -23.22 13.14 3.29
N VAL A 372 -22.37 12.42 2.56
CA VAL A 372 -21.07 11.93 3.04
C VAL A 372 -19.90 12.72 2.43
N VAL A 373 -19.93 12.99 1.12
CA VAL A 373 -18.87 13.69 0.39
C VAL A 373 -19.13 15.20 0.36
N LYS A 374 -18.26 15.96 1.00
CA LYS A 374 -18.37 17.43 1.04
C LYS A 374 -18.27 18.04 -0.36
N GLY A 375 -19.24 18.89 -0.71
CA GLY A 375 -19.19 19.69 -1.94
C GLY A 375 -19.76 19.01 -3.19
N LEU A 376 -20.40 17.85 -3.07
CA LEU A 376 -21.12 17.20 -4.18
C LEU A 376 -22.41 17.97 -4.52
N LYS A 377 -22.28 19.11 -5.21
CA LYS A 377 -23.38 20.02 -5.58
C LYS A 377 -23.66 20.08 -7.09
N ASP A 378 -22.77 19.51 -7.90
CA ASP A 378 -22.90 19.60 -9.35
C ASP A 378 -24.03 18.67 -9.86
N PRO A 379 -25.08 19.21 -10.50
CA PRO A 379 -26.24 18.45 -10.94
C PRO A 379 -25.89 17.35 -11.95
N LYS A 380 -24.72 17.40 -12.61
CA LYS A 380 -24.29 16.33 -13.52
C LYS A 380 -24.17 14.98 -12.80
N PHE A 381 -23.79 14.97 -11.52
CA PHE A 381 -23.60 13.71 -10.79
C PHE A 381 -24.92 12.99 -10.54
N LYS A 382 -26.05 13.71 -10.45
CA LYS A 382 -27.38 13.12 -10.39
C LYS A 382 -27.71 12.32 -11.66
N ARG A 383 -27.28 12.82 -12.82
CA ARG A 383 -27.41 12.11 -14.11
C ARG A 383 -26.43 10.94 -14.20
N LEU A 384 -25.17 11.16 -13.82
CA LEU A 384 -24.12 10.15 -13.94
C LEU A 384 -24.38 8.95 -13.03
N MET A 385 -24.78 9.17 -11.78
CA MET A 385 -24.94 8.11 -10.77
C MET A 385 -26.30 7.40 -10.83
N LYS A 386 -27.03 7.51 -11.95
CA LYS A 386 -28.30 6.80 -12.13
C LYS A 386 -28.02 5.34 -12.45
N ASN A 387 -28.41 4.44 -11.55
CA ASN A 387 -28.41 3.00 -11.81
C ASN A 387 -29.55 2.67 -12.80
N PRO A 388 -29.29 2.00 -13.94
CA PRO A 388 -30.32 1.64 -14.91
C PRO A 388 -31.25 0.50 -14.46
N TYR A 389 -30.91 -0.26 -13.41
CA TYR A 389 -31.71 -1.37 -12.87
C TYR A 389 -31.81 -1.34 -11.33
N PRO A 390 -32.39 -0.31 -10.70
CA PRO A 390 -32.53 -0.32 -9.24
C PRO A 390 -33.39 -1.50 -8.79
N LEU A 391 -33.03 -2.10 -7.66
CA LEU A 391 -33.73 -3.19 -7.01
C LEU A 391 -34.18 -2.72 -5.61
N PRO A 392 -35.19 -1.84 -5.51
CA PRO A 392 -35.55 -1.20 -4.24
C PRO A 392 -36.17 -2.15 -3.21
N ASP A 393 -36.65 -3.32 -3.66
CA ASP A 393 -37.35 -4.32 -2.85
C ASP A 393 -36.43 -5.43 -2.32
N LEU A 394 -35.11 -5.29 -2.52
CA LEU A 394 -34.06 -6.22 -2.07
C LEU A 394 -33.38 -5.77 -0.77
#